data_AF-A0A7C3MBQ3-F1
#
_entry.id   AF-A0A7C3MBQ3-F1
#
_cell.length_a   1.000
_cell.length_b   1.000
_cell.length_c   1.000
_cell.angle_alpha   90.00
_cell.angle_beta   90.00
_cell.angle_gamma   90.00
#
_symmetry.space_group_name_H-M   'P 1'
#
loop_
_entity.id
_entity.type
_entity.pdbx_description
1 polymer ?
#
loop_
_entity_poly.entity_id
_entity_poly.type
_entity_poly.pdbx_seq_one_letter_code
_entity_poly.pdbx_strand_id
1 'polypeptide(L)'
;MKKNSLETRVGMFVGMALIAAFVILETVGGLEMFKRGYRVHAYFNSVQELTVGAPVKMAGVPVGRVEKIAFADNRVKVTMKIDPSVPVKTDSKATIKFTGLMGQNFVAIDFGSPDAPRVENDATISSAELPDFAALMTKLDNVAAGVENLTKSFTGEKIDNLLGPLVDFVKQNREPLSDTIQNLRTISGQISEGKGTVGKLIFDDALYNSALATVTNIQDAAGEARLAVTDARKIVDRINAGEGSLGKLLTQESIYNDVAASAANLREILEKVNQGHGTVGKLINDDTLFRNAKVTLQKVDKATEGLEDQGPLSVLGIAVGSLF
;
A
#
# COMPACT_ATOMS: atom_id res chain seq x y z
N MET A 1 -90.24 -45.61 -53.52
CA MET A 1 -89.25 -45.71 -52.43
C MET A 1 -89.06 -44.32 -51.80
N LYS A 2 -89.62 -44.08 -50.61
CA LYS A 2 -89.42 -42.84 -49.81
C LYS A 2 -89.21 -43.26 -48.35
N LYS A 3 -88.07 -43.86 -48.05
CA LYS A 3 -87.48 -43.99 -46.72
C LYS A 3 -86.07 -43.45 -46.91
N ASN A 4 -85.71 -42.36 -46.23
CA ASN A 4 -84.34 -41.81 -46.07
C ASN A 4 -84.33 -40.37 -45.48
N SER A 5 -85.46 -39.68 -45.32
CA SER A 5 -85.43 -38.29 -44.81
C SER A 5 -85.11 -38.20 -43.31
N LEU A 6 -85.51 -39.18 -42.50
CA LEU A 6 -85.19 -39.21 -41.06
C LEU A 6 -83.72 -39.57 -40.83
N GLU A 7 -83.22 -40.61 -41.50
CA GLU A 7 -81.83 -41.07 -41.40
C GLU A 7 -80.84 -39.98 -41.84
N THR A 8 -81.15 -39.23 -42.90
CA THR A 8 -80.31 -38.11 -43.35
C THR A 8 -80.29 -36.96 -42.34
N ARG A 9 -81.43 -36.65 -41.70
CA ARG A 9 -81.50 -35.61 -40.65
C ARG A 9 -80.76 -36.01 -39.38
N VAL A 10 -80.87 -37.28 -38.98
CA VAL A 10 -80.13 -37.83 -37.83
C VAL A 10 -78.63 -37.84 -38.14
N GLY A 11 -78.23 -38.28 -39.33
CA GLY A 11 -76.83 -38.24 -39.76
C GLY A 11 -76.24 -36.83 -39.75
N MET A 12 -77.00 -35.84 -40.23
CA MET A 12 -76.57 -34.43 -40.21
C MET A 12 -76.48 -33.87 -38.79
N PHE A 13 -77.41 -34.22 -37.90
CA PHE A 13 -77.35 -33.81 -36.49
C PHE A 13 -76.14 -34.40 -35.77
N VAL A 14 -75.88 -35.71 -35.94
CA VAL A 14 -74.71 -36.38 -35.37
C VAL A 14 -73.42 -35.81 -35.97
N GLY A 15 -73.38 -35.52 -37.27
CA GLY A 15 -72.25 -34.86 -37.92
C GLY A 15 -71.96 -33.47 -37.35
N MET A 16 -72.99 -32.63 -37.17
CA MET A 16 -72.84 -31.33 -36.52
C MET A 16 -72.41 -31.45 -35.05
N ALA A 17 -72.93 -32.44 -34.31
CA ALA A 17 -72.52 -32.68 -32.93
C ALA A 17 -71.05 -33.11 -32.84
N LEU A 18 -70.55 -33.92 -33.77
CA LEU A 18 -69.14 -34.29 -33.84
C LEU A 18 -68.24 -33.11 -34.21
N ILE A 19 -68.67 -32.26 -35.14
CA ILE A 19 -67.95 -31.02 -35.49
C ILE A 19 -67.93 -30.07 -34.28
N ALA A 20 -69.07 -29.87 -33.61
CA ALA A 20 -69.14 -29.05 -32.41
C ALA A 20 -68.25 -29.61 -31.30
N ALA A 21 -68.26 -30.93 -31.08
CA ALA A 21 -67.37 -31.59 -30.12
C ALA A 21 -65.89 -31.40 -30.49
N PHE A 22 -65.54 -31.50 -31.78
CA PHE A 22 -64.18 -31.26 -32.26
C PHE A 22 -63.74 -29.81 -32.02
N VAL A 23 -64.59 -28.83 -32.37
CA VAL A 23 -64.33 -27.40 -32.14
C VAL A 23 -64.17 -27.10 -30.65
N ILE A 24 -65.03 -27.66 -29.80
CA ILE A 24 -64.93 -27.51 -28.33
C ILE A 24 -63.61 -28.11 -27.82
N LEU A 25 -63.23 -29.30 -28.30
CA LEU A 25 -61.98 -29.95 -27.90
C LEU A 25 -60.74 -29.14 -28.32
N GLU A 26 -60.80 -28.49 -29.48
CA GLU A 26 -59.77 -27.59 -30.00
C GLU A 26 -59.70 -26.28 -29.20
N THR A 27 -60.85 -25.64 -28.91
CA THR A 27 -60.91 -24.37 -28.14
C THR A 27 -60.53 -24.54 -26.67
N VAL A 28 -60.86 -25.67 -26.05
CA VAL A 28 -60.45 -25.99 -24.66
C VAL A 28 -58.95 -26.35 -24.61
N GLY A 29 -58.28 -26.51 -25.75
CA GLY A 29 -56.85 -26.78 -25.82
C GLY A 29 -56.47 -28.23 -25.57
N GLY A 30 -57.41 -29.18 -25.76
CA GLY A 30 -57.15 -30.62 -25.56
C GLY A 30 -56.04 -31.17 -26.46
N LEU A 31 -55.83 -30.56 -27.64
CA LEU A 31 -54.77 -30.92 -28.58
C LEU A 31 -53.37 -30.46 -28.13
N GLU A 32 -53.24 -29.46 -27.24
CA GLU A 32 -51.93 -29.04 -26.72
C GLU A 32 -51.28 -30.10 -25.81
N MET A 33 -52.09 -31.00 -25.24
CA MET A 33 -51.62 -32.14 -24.45
C MET A 33 -50.71 -33.07 -25.29
N PHE A 34 -50.90 -33.11 -26.62
CA PHE A 34 -50.15 -33.94 -27.56
C PHE A 34 -48.91 -33.27 -28.18
N LYS A 35 -48.71 -31.95 -27.99
CA LYS A 35 -47.48 -31.28 -28.46
C LYS A 35 -46.28 -31.85 -27.68
N ARG A 36 -45.20 -32.17 -28.40
CA ARG A 36 -43.92 -32.55 -27.78
C ARG A 36 -43.41 -31.34 -27.00
N GLY A 37 -43.15 -31.53 -25.71
CA GLY A 37 -42.59 -30.54 -24.81
C GLY A 37 -41.69 -31.23 -23.81
N TYR A 38 -40.74 -30.50 -23.23
CA TYR A 38 -39.88 -31.04 -22.18
C TYR A 38 -40.41 -30.61 -20.81
N ARG A 39 -40.13 -31.43 -19.80
CA ARG A 39 -40.55 -31.22 -18.43
C ARG A 39 -39.47 -30.51 -17.64
N VAL A 40 -39.90 -29.59 -16.80
CA VAL A 40 -39.05 -28.91 -15.83
C VAL A 40 -39.75 -28.93 -14.48
N HIS A 41 -38.99 -29.15 -13.41
CA HIS A 41 -39.51 -29.21 -12.05
C HIS A 41 -39.05 -28.02 -11.23
N ALA A 42 -39.91 -27.54 -10.33
CA ALA A 42 -39.55 -26.57 -9.30
C ALA A 42 -40.22 -26.96 -7.98
N TYR A 43 -39.56 -26.68 -6.86
CA TYR A 43 -40.05 -27.00 -5.52
C TYR A 43 -40.42 -25.72 -4.77
N PHE A 44 -41.64 -25.63 -4.26
CA PHE A 44 -42.12 -24.48 -3.49
C PHE A 44 -42.58 -24.94 -2.10
N ASN A 45 -42.46 -24.10 -1.08
CA ASN A 45 -43.02 -24.34 0.24
C ASN A 45 -44.54 -24.22 0.24
N SER A 46 -45.08 -23.29 -0.55
CA SER A 46 -46.51 -23.10 -0.76
C SER A 46 -46.79 -22.70 -2.20
N VAL A 47 -47.86 -23.23 -2.78
CA VAL A 47 -48.22 -23.00 -4.19
C VAL A 47 -49.34 -21.97 -4.39
N GLN A 48 -49.74 -21.22 -3.37
CA GLN A 48 -50.67 -20.08 -3.46
C GLN A 48 -51.82 -20.30 -4.46
N GLU A 49 -52.64 -21.36 -4.30
CA GLU A 49 -53.76 -21.68 -5.21
C GLU A 49 -53.40 -21.89 -6.70
N LEU A 50 -52.17 -22.29 -7.01
CA LEU A 50 -51.79 -22.73 -8.36
C LEU A 50 -52.55 -24.01 -8.73
N THR A 51 -53.15 -24.03 -9.92
CA THR A 51 -53.92 -25.15 -10.44
C THR A 51 -53.17 -25.87 -11.57
N VAL A 52 -53.49 -27.15 -11.76
CA VAL A 52 -53.02 -27.91 -12.94
C VAL A 52 -53.61 -27.28 -14.20
N GLY A 53 -52.79 -27.08 -15.23
CA GLY A 53 -53.15 -26.38 -16.45
C GLY A 53 -52.88 -24.87 -16.43
N ALA A 54 -52.49 -24.31 -15.27
CA ALA A 54 -52.08 -22.92 -15.16
C ALA A 54 -50.95 -22.59 -16.15
N PRO A 55 -50.94 -21.38 -16.75
CA PRO A 55 -49.93 -21.02 -17.73
C PRO A 55 -48.56 -20.90 -17.08
N VAL A 56 -47.53 -21.28 -17.82
CA VAL A 56 -46.13 -20.97 -17.50
C VAL A 56 -45.70 -19.88 -18.47
N LYS A 57 -45.17 -18.78 -17.94
CA LYS A 57 -44.81 -17.59 -18.72
C LYS A 57 -43.34 -17.26 -18.54
N MET A 58 -42.67 -16.86 -19.62
CA MET A 58 -41.33 -16.28 -19.58
C MET A 58 -41.43 -14.83 -20.06
N ALA A 59 -41.01 -13.88 -19.22
CA ALA A 59 -41.15 -12.44 -19.48
C ALA A 59 -42.57 -11.99 -19.90
N GLY A 60 -43.61 -12.65 -19.36
CA GLY A 60 -45.02 -12.37 -19.67
C GLY A 60 -45.58 -13.12 -20.88
N VAL A 61 -44.75 -13.77 -21.68
CA VAL A 61 -45.16 -14.58 -22.84
C VAL A 61 -45.45 -16.01 -22.39
N PRO A 62 -46.61 -16.61 -22.74
CA PRO A 62 -46.89 -18.02 -22.46
C PRO A 62 -45.89 -18.95 -23.17
N VAL A 63 -45.22 -19.81 -22.42
CA VAL A 63 -44.19 -20.75 -22.91
C VAL A 63 -44.48 -22.20 -22.56
N GLY A 64 -45.52 -22.45 -21.77
CA GLY A 64 -45.88 -23.79 -21.32
C GLY A 64 -47.06 -23.79 -20.37
N ARG A 65 -47.29 -24.93 -19.71
CA ARG A 65 -48.36 -25.12 -18.72
C ARG A 65 -47.90 -26.00 -17.57
N VAL A 66 -48.53 -25.84 -16.41
CA VAL A 66 -48.35 -26.73 -15.26
C VAL A 66 -49.01 -28.07 -15.58
N GLU A 67 -48.22 -29.13 -15.62
CA GLU A 67 -48.67 -30.49 -15.95
C GLU A 67 -49.13 -31.24 -14.70
N LYS A 68 -48.41 -31.09 -13.58
CA LYS A 68 -48.72 -31.79 -12.32
C LYS A 68 -48.24 -31.00 -11.11
N ILE A 69 -49.01 -31.07 -10.03
CA ILE A 69 -48.66 -30.54 -8.71
C ILE A 69 -48.74 -31.71 -7.74
N ALA A 70 -47.67 -31.96 -6.99
CA ALA A 70 -47.61 -33.07 -6.03
C ALA A 70 -46.80 -32.67 -4.80
N PHE A 71 -47.14 -33.24 -3.64
CA PHE A 71 -46.30 -33.13 -2.46
C PHE A 71 -45.02 -33.96 -2.65
N ALA A 72 -43.90 -33.39 -2.24
CA ALA A 72 -42.59 -34.02 -2.21
C ALA A 72 -41.93 -33.63 -0.87
N ASP A 73 -42.04 -34.53 0.10
CA ASP A 73 -41.65 -34.31 1.49
C ASP A 73 -42.37 -33.11 2.11
N ASN A 74 -41.61 -32.08 2.54
CA ASN A 74 -42.13 -30.85 3.14
C ASN A 74 -42.26 -29.70 2.11
N ARG A 75 -42.28 -30.02 0.82
CA ARG A 75 -42.42 -29.05 -0.28
C ARG A 75 -43.42 -29.57 -1.31
N VAL A 76 -43.85 -28.68 -2.18
CA VAL A 76 -44.69 -28.98 -3.32
C VAL A 76 -43.84 -28.99 -4.58
N LYS A 77 -43.76 -30.14 -5.24
CA LYS A 77 -43.14 -30.30 -6.56
C LYS A 77 -44.15 -29.90 -7.63
N VAL A 78 -43.82 -28.86 -8.39
CA VAL A 78 -44.57 -28.41 -9.56
C VAL A 78 -43.83 -28.89 -10.81
N THR A 79 -44.49 -29.72 -11.61
CA THR A 79 -44.02 -30.17 -12.92
C THR A 79 -44.62 -29.30 -14.00
N MET A 80 -43.77 -28.66 -14.79
CA MET A 80 -44.14 -27.77 -15.88
C MET A 80 -43.74 -28.42 -17.20
N LYS A 81 -44.63 -28.35 -18.19
CA LYS A 81 -44.35 -28.75 -19.56
C LYS A 81 -44.11 -27.50 -20.40
N ILE A 82 -42.90 -27.38 -20.95
CA ILE A 82 -42.43 -26.21 -21.69
C ILE A 82 -42.29 -26.55 -23.19
N ASP A 83 -42.57 -25.57 -24.04
CA ASP A 83 -42.38 -25.68 -25.49
C ASP A 83 -40.89 -25.87 -25.84
N PRO A 84 -40.52 -26.84 -26.71
CA PRO A 84 -39.11 -27.08 -27.10
C PRO A 84 -38.41 -25.88 -27.75
N SER A 85 -39.16 -24.95 -28.35
CA SER A 85 -38.61 -23.73 -28.95
C SER A 85 -38.05 -22.75 -27.91
N VAL A 86 -38.45 -22.87 -26.64
CA VAL A 86 -38.05 -21.96 -25.57
C VAL A 86 -36.86 -22.54 -24.81
N PRO A 87 -35.70 -21.86 -24.78
CA PRO A 87 -34.53 -22.30 -24.04
C PRO A 87 -34.62 -21.87 -22.56
N VAL A 88 -35.06 -22.77 -21.68
CA VAL A 88 -34.93 -22.57 -20.22
C VAL A 88 -33.53 -22.97 -19.77
N LYS A 89 -32.93 -22.22 -18.86
CA LYS A 89 -31.54 -22.42 -18.40
C LYS A 89 -31.48 -23.05 -17.03
N THR A 90 -30.36 -23.69 -16.70
CA THR A 90 -30.17 -24.39 -15.42
C THR A 90 -30.26 -23.49 -14.21
N ASP A 91 -29.91 -22.21 -14.38
CA ASP A 91 -29.98 -21.18 -13.33
C ASP A 91 -31.27 -20.35 -13.38
N SER A 92 -32.19 -20.67 -14.30
CA SER A 92 -33.50 -20.00 -14.34
C SER A 92 -34.25 -20.18 -13.02
N LYS A 93 -34.99 -19.16 -12.63
CA LYS A 93 -35.81 -19.17 -11.41
C LYS A 93 -37.30 -19.18 -11.74
N ALA A 94 -38.01 -20.15 -11.18
CA ALA A 94 -39.47 -20.23 -11.22
C ALA A 94 -40.09 -19.48 -10.04
N THR A 95 -41.01 -18.56 -10.31
CA THR A 95 -41.73 -17.80 -9.29
C THR A 95 -43.22 -17.92 -9.54
N ILE A 96 -44.01 -18.29 -8.53
CA ILE A 96 -45.47 -18.25 -8.65
C ILE A 96 -45.90 -16.80 -8.52
N LYS A 97 -46.60 -16.30 -9.54
CA LYS A 97 -47.12 -14.93 -9.60
C LYS A 97 -48.64 -14.96 -9.80
N PHE A 98 -49.30 -13.97 -9.23
CA PHE A 98 -50.73 -13.75 -9.36
C PHE A 98 -51.04 -12.73 -10.46
N THR A 99 -52.04 -12.99 -11.31
CA THR A 99 -52.46 -12.07 -12.38
C THR A 99 -53.52 -11.08 -11.87
N GLY A 100 -53.21 -10.28 -10.84
CA GLY A 100 -54.13 -9.27 -10.30
C GLY A 100 -55.46 -9.81 -9.73
N LEU A 101 -56.34 -8.93 -9.24
CA LEU A 101 -57.47 -9.26 -8.33
C LEU A 101 -58.41 -10.42 -8.72
N MET A 102 -58.55 -10.74 -10.01
CA MET A 102 -59.48 -11.76 -10.51
C MET A 102 -58.77 -12.84 -11.35
N GLY A 103 -57.44 -12.79 -11.46
CA GLY A 103 -56.68 -13.66 -12.34
C GLY A 103 -56.16 -14.92 -11.65
N GLN A 104 -56.06 -16.02 -12.38
CA GLN A 104 -55.44 -17.24 -11.87
C GLN A 104 -53.93 -17.08 -11.66
N ASN A 105 -53.39 -17.84 -10.70
CA ASN A 105 -51.95 -17.95 -10.48
C ASN A 105 -51.27 -18.60 -11.68
N PHE A 106 -50.03 -18.18 -11.94
CA PHE A 106 -49.20 -18.69 -13.02
C PHE A 106 -47.76 -18.81 -12.57
N VAL A 107 -46.99 -19.66 -13.26
CA VAL A 107 -45.55 -19.76 -12.99
C VAL A 107 -44.80 -18.84 -13.94
N ALA A 108 -44.04 -17.90 -13.40
CA ALA A 108 -43.11 -17.06 -14.14
C ALA A 108 -41.71 -17.68 -14.10
N ILE A 109 -41.10 -17.90 -15.25
CA ILE A 109 -39.70 -18.34 -15.38
C ILE A 109 -38.89 -17.16 -15.91
N ASP A 110 -37.74 -16.86 -15.29
CA ASP A 110 -36.80 -15.87 -15.80
C ASP A 110 -35.84 -16.46 -16.85
N PHE A 111 -35.07 -15.59 -17.50
CA PHE A 111 -34.15 -16.01 -18.56
C PHE A 111 -32.88 -16.71 -18.07
N GLY A 112 -32.60 -16.71 -16.75
CA GLY A 112 -31.30 -17.07 -16.22
C GLY A 112 -30.16 -16.19 -16.76
N SER A 113 -28.92 -16.63 -16.58
CA SER A 113 -27.72 -15.93 -17.06
C SER A 113 -27.45 -16.23 -18.53
N PRO A 114 -26.91 -15.29 -19.34
CA PRO A 114 -26.62 -15.51 -20.77
C PRO A 114 -25.81 -16.78 -21.09
N ASP A 115 -24.83 -17.10 -20.26
CA ASP A 115 -23.88 -18.19 -20.49
C ASP A 115 -24.27 -19.53 -19.84
N ALA A 116 -25.38 -19.57 -19.10
CA ALA A 116 -25.81 -20.80 -18.43
C ALA A 116 -26.33 -21.84 -19.44
N PRO A 117 -26.02 -23.14 -19.24
CA PRO A 117 -26.47 -24.19 -20.14
C PRO A 117 -27.99 -24.35 -20.11
N ARG A 118 -28.53 -24.90 -21.20
CA ARG A 118 -29.96 -25.25 -21.31
C ARG A 118 -30.27 -26.42 -20.38
N VAL A 119 -31.44 -26.39 -19.75
CA VAL A 119 -31.91 -27.51 -18.93
C VAL A 119 -32.16 -28.77 -19.77
N GLU A 120 -31.82 -29.91 -19.19
CA GLU A 120 -32.25 -31.21 -19.71
C GLU A 120 -33.74 -31.46 -19.41
N ASN A 121 -34.32 -32.44 -20.09
CA ASN A 121 -35.67 -32.88 -19.80
C ASN A 121 -35.73 -33.50 -18.39
N ASP A 122 -36.78 -33.18 -17.64
CA ASP A 122 -37.00 -33.55 -16.23
C ASP A 122 -35.98 -32.93 -15.25
N ALA A 123 -35.26 -31.88 -15.67
CA ALA A 123 -34.37 -31.12 -14.78
C ALA A 123 -35.17 -30.32 -13.74
N THR A 124 -34.52 -30.05 -12.60
CA THR A 124 -35.05 -29.18 -11.55
C THR A 124 -34.40 -27.80 -11.62
N ILE A 125 -35.21 -26.75 -11.63
CA ILE A 125 -34.76 -25.35 -11.57
C ILE A 125 -35.05 -24.74 -10.19
N SER A 126 -34.36 -23.64 -9.89
CA SER A 126 -34.54 -22.93 -8.63
C SER A 126 -35.90 -22.26 -8.55
N SER A 127 -36.44 -22.11 -7.34
CA SER A 127 -37.71 -21.42 -7.10
C SER A 127 -37.52 -20.13 -6.29
N ALA A 128 -38.40 -19.16 -6.50
CA ALA A 128 -38.57 -17.98 -5.66
C ALA A 128 -39.99 -17.94 -5.12
N GLU A 129 -40.13 -17.54 -3.87
CA GLU A 129 -41.41 -17.26 -3.25
C GLU A 129 -41.57 -15.77 -3.09
N LEU A 130 -42.71 -15.24 -3.53
CA LEU A 130 -43.13 -13.89 -3.18
C LEU A 130 -43.85 -13.96 -1.83
N PRO A 131 -43.60 -13.02 -0.91
CA PRO A 131 -44.41 -12.89 0.30
C PRO A 131 -45.87 -12.78 -0.07
N ASP A 132 -46.73 -13.48 0.66
CA ASP A 132 -48.16 -13.33 0.48
C ASP A 132 -48.62 -11.92 0.88
N PHE A 133 -49.80 -11.53 0.40
CA PHE A 133 -50.36 -10.21 0.69
C PHE A 133 -50.57 -10.01 2.19
N ALA A 134 -50.90 -11.07 2.93
CA ALA A 134 -51.05 -11.04 4.38
C ALA A 134 -49.73 -10.64 5.08
N ALA A 135 -48.60 -11.22 4.69
CA ALA A 135 -47.28 -10.89 5.23
C ALA A 135 -46.86 -9.46 4.85
N LEU A 136 -47.27 -8.95 3.69
CA LEU A 136 -47.08 -7.54 3.34
C LEU A 136 -47.90 -6.62 4.26
N MET A 137 -49.16 -6.98 4.55
CA MET A 137 -50.00 -6.22 5.50
C MET A 137 -49.40 -6.24 6.90
N THR A 138 -48.91 -7.39 7.39
CA THR A 138 -48.22 -7.46 8.69
C THR A 138 -46.97 -6.57 8.71
N LYS A 139 -46.21 -6.50 7.60
CA LYS A 139 -45.09 -5.56 7.50
C LYS A 139 -45.54 -4.10 7.52
N LEU A 140 -46.66 -3.77 6.89
CA LEU A 140 -47.26 -2.43 6.94
C LEU A 140 -47.75 -2.06 8.34
N ASP A 141 -48.38 -3.00 9.06
CA ASP A 141 -48.79 -2.82 10.46
C ASP A 141 -47.57 -2.55 11.36
N ASN A 142 -46.47 -3.27 11.13
CA ASN A 142 -45.21 -3.02 11.84
C ASN A 142 -44.61 -1.64 11.53
N VAL A 143 -44.75 -1.15 10.30
CA VAL A 143 -44.35 0.22 9.94
C VAL A 143 -45.24 1.25 10.64
N ALA A 144 -46.56 1.02 10.66
CA ALA A 144 -47.51 1.89 11.36
C ALA A 144 -47.20 1.94 12.87
N ALA A 145 -46.91 0.79 13.49
CA ALA A 145 -46.48 0.72 14.89
C ALA A 145 -45.13 1.42 15.12
N GLY A 146 -44.19 1.32 14.18
CA GLY A 146 -42.91 2.04 14.22
C GLY A 146 -43.08 3.56 14.18
N VAL A 147 -43.97 4.05 13.31
CA VAL A 147 -44.33 5.48 13.22
C VAL A 147 -45.05 5.94 14.49
N GLU A 148 -45.98 5.15 15.03
CA GLU A 148 -46.66 5.45 16.30
C GLU A 148 -45.67 5.56 17.47
N ASN A 149 -44.70 4.65 17.54
CA ASN A 149 -43.64 4.67 18.55
C ASN A 149 -42.72 5.89 18.41
N LEU A 150 -42.37 6.27 17.18
CA LEU A 150 -41.67 7.52 16.89
C LEU A 150 -42.50 8.73 17.36
N THR A 151 -43.78 8.81 17.02
CA THR A 151 -44.65 9.90 17.47
C THR A 151 -44.76 9.98 19.00
N LYS A 152 -44.86 8.84 19.71
CA LYS A 152 -44.82 8.77 21.18
C LYS A 152 -43.46 9.17 21.77
N SER A 153 -42.36 9.02 21.04
CA SER A 153 -41.05 9.52 21.46
C SER A 153 -40.95 11.06 21.38
N PHE A 154 -41.81 11.69 20.60
CA PHE A 154 -41.91 13.15 20.47
C PHE A 154 -43.06 13.78 21.28
N THR A 155 -43.80 13.01 22.09
CA THR A 155 -44.78 13.60 23.03
C THR A 155 -44.11 14.14 24.30
N GLY A 156 -44.60 15.27 24.82
CA GLY A 156 -43.91 16.19 25.73
C GLY A 156 -43.21 15.59 26.96
N GLU A 157 -43.74 14.53 27.57
CA GLU A 157 -43.13 13.93 28.78
C GLU A 157 -41.80 13.19 28.53
N LYS A 158 -41.53 12.72 27.31
CA LYS A 158 -40.24 12.05 26.97
C LYS A 158 -39.21 13.00 26.37
N ILE A 159 -39.66 14.13 25.82
CA ILE A 159 -38.76 15.17 25.32
C ILE A 159 -37.96 15.77 26.49
N ASP A 160 -38.59 16.03 27.64
CA ASP A 160 -37.88 16.56 28.82
C ASP A 160 -36.82 15.59 29.34
N ASN A 161 -37.07 14.28 29.26
CA ASN A 161 -36.12 13.25 29.68
C ASN A 161 -34.92 13.09 28.72
N LEU A 162 -35.08 13.47 27.44
CA LEU A 162 -33.99 13.45 26.46
C LEU A 162 -33.24 14.79 26.40
N LEU A 163 -33.95 15.90 26.55
CA LEU A 163 -33.39 17.24 26.50
C LEU A 163 -32.76 17.64 27.84
N GLY A 164 -33.23 17.12 28.98
CA GLY A 164 -32.67 17.42 30.30
C GLY A 164 -31.16 17.22 30.39
N PRO A 165 -30.64 15.99 30.13
CA PRO A 165 -29.20 15.74 30.18
C PRO A 165 -28.39 16.57 29.18
N LEU A 166 -28.94 16.87 28.00
CA LEU A 166 -28.29 17.70 26.99
C LEU A 166 -28.23 19.17 27.44
N VAL A 167 -29.33 19.69 27.98
CA VAL A 167 -29.41 21.05 28.54
C VAL A 167 -28.48 21.18 29.75
N ASP A 168 -28.41 20.16 30.59
CA ASP A 168 -27.52 20.14 31.75
C ASP A 168 -26.05 20.06 31.35
N PHE A 169 -25.72 19.25 30.33
CA PHE A 169 -24.38 19.24 29.74
C PHE A 169 -23.99 20.62 29.20
N VAL A 170 -24.87 21.26 28.43
CA VAL A 170 -24.62 22.60 27.88
C VAL A 170 -24.49 23.64 29.00
N LYS A 171 -25.32 23.57 30.04
CA LYS A 171 -25.24 24.48 31.19
C LYS A 171 -23.94 24.30 31.97
N GLN A 172 -23.54 23.06 32.26
CA GLN A 172 -22.29 22.76 32.99
C GLN A 172 -21.05 23.12 32.19
N ASN A 173 -21.08 22.99 30.86
CA ASN A 173 -19.94 23.25 30.00
C ASN A 173 -19.97 24.64 29.35
N ARG A 174 -20.93 25.50 29.66
CA ARG A 174 -21.10 26.82 29.00
C ARG A 174 -19.84 27.69 29.13
N GLU A 175 -19.23 27.70 30.31
CA GLU A 175 -18.07 28.54 30.64
C GLU A 175 -16.83 27.99 29.94
N PRO A 176 -16.45 26.70 30.12
CA PRO A 176 -15.35 26.09 29.36
C PRO A 176 -15.51 26.17 27.83
N LEU A 177 -16.74 26.01 27.31
CA LEU A 177 -17.00 26.11 25.87
C LEU A 177 -16.86 27.56 25.38
N SER A 178 -17.36 28.53 26.14
CA SER A 178 -17.18 29.95 25.82
C SER A 178 -15.70 30.32 25.79
N ASP A 179 -14.94 29.91 26.80
CA ASP A 179 -13.50 30.17 26.89
C ASP A 179 -12.74 29.50 25.75
N THR A 180 -13.11 28.27 25.40
CA THR A 180 -12.54 27.55 24.26
C THR A 180 -12.83 28.29 22.95
N ILE A 181 -14.07 28.73 22.73
CA ILE A 181 -14.45 29.48 21.53
C ILE A 181 -13.71 30.82 21.45
N GLN A 182 -13.54 31.51 22.58
CA GLN A 182 -12.77 32.75 22.65
C GLN A 182 -11.28 32.52 22.35
N ASN A 183 -10.67 31.46 22.90
CA ASN A 183 -9.29 31.08 22.63
C ASN A 183 -9.11 30.70 21.16
N LEU A 184 -10.03 29.92 20.59
CA LEU A 184 -10.01 29.57 19.16
C LEU A 184 -10.14 30.80 18.28
N ARG A 185 -11.02 31.75 18.61
CA ARG A 185 -11.14 33.01 17.87
C ARG A 185 -9.84 33.82 17.94
N THR A 186 -9.22 33.89 19.12
CA THR A 186 -7.95 34.59 19.31
C THR A 186 -6.81 33.94 18.52
N ILE A 187 -6.64 32.62 18.61
CA ILE A 187 -5.61 31.87 17.87
C ILE A 187 -5.87 31.97 16.36
N SER A 188 -7.11 31.79 15.92
CA SER A 188 -7.48 31.91 14.51
C SER A 188 -7.23 33.32 13.99
N GLY A 189 -7.51 34.36 14.79
CA GLY A 189 -7.18 35.75 14.44
C GLY A 189 -5.67 35.95 14.32
N GLN A 190 -4.88 35.45 15.28
CA GLN A 190 -3.42 35.52 15.24
C GLN A 190 -2.84 34.82 14.01
N ILE A 191 -3.37 33.65 13.64
CA ILE A 191 -2.95 32.94 12.41
C ILE A 191 -3.31 33.76 11.17
N SER A 192 -4.54 34.26 11.07
CA SER A 192 -4.99 35.06 9.92
C SER A 192 -4.24 36.38 9.78
N GLU A 193 -3.72 36.93 10.88
CA GLU A 193 -2.87 38.12 10.90
C GLU A 193 -1.37 37.81 10.69
N GLY A 194 -1.01 36.55 10.43
CA GLY A 194 0.39 36.13 10.24
C GLY A 194 1.24 36.16 11.52
N LYS A 195 0.62 36.26 12.70
CA LYS A 195 1.28 36.30 14.00
C LYS A 195 1.57 34.90 14.53
N GLY A 196 2.58 34.79 15.39
CA GLY A 196 3.04 33.51 15.92
C GLY A 196 3.79 32.67 14.89
N THR A 197 4.25 31.49 15.29
CA THR A 197 5.04 30.61 14.42
C THR A 197 4.21 30.04 13.28
N VAL A 198 2.97 29.62 13.54
CA VAL A 198 2.05 29.09 12.52
C VAL A 198 1.65 30.17 11.51
N GLY A 199 1.29 31.37 11.98
CA GLY A 199 0.99 32.49 11.08
C GLY A 199 2.19 32.86 10.21
N LYS A 200 3.40 32.98 10.78
CA LYS A 200 4.62 33.24 10.00
C LYS A 200 4.96 32.11 9.03
N LEU A 201 4.78 30.85 9.41
CA LEU A 201 5.00 29.72 8.50
C LEU A 201 4.07 29.73 7.29
N ILE A 202 2.83 30.19 7.46
CA ILE A 202 1.82 30.19 6.40
C ILE A 202 1.96 31.42 5.49
N PHE A 203 2.32 32.59 6.06
CA PHE A 203 2.22 33.88 5.36
C PHE A 203 3.56 34.61 5.14
N ASP A 204 4.69 34.12 5.66
CA ASP A 204 5.98 34.81 5.53
C ASP A 204 6.74 34.37 4.27
N ASP A 205 6.68 35.20 3.24
CA ASP A 205 7.45 35.03 2.00
C ASP A 205 8.97 34.99 2.25
N ALA A 206 9.48 35.65 3.30
CA ALA A 206 10.90 35.64 3.61
C ALA A 206 11.38 34.25 4.06
N LEU A 207 10.52 33.46 4.71
CA LEU A 207 10.85 32.10 5.10
C LEU A 207 10.91 31.17 3.88
N TYR A 208 9.97 31.31 2.96
CA TYR A 208 10.00 30.60 1.67
C TYR A 208 11.27 30.94 0.89
N ASN A 209 11.59 32.24 0.78
CA ASN A 209 12.78 32.72 0.08
C ASN A 209 14.09 32.26 0.76
N SER A 210 14.13 32.26 2.10
CA SER A 210 15.30 31.78 2.87
C SER A 210 15.49 30.27 2.73
N ALA A 211 14.39 29.50 2.72
CA ALA A 211 14.43 28.06 2.48
C ALA A 211 14.94 27.75 1.07
N LEU A 212 14.44 28.48 0.06
CA LEU A 212 14.90 28.33 -1.32
C LEU A 212 16.39 28.69 -1.46
N ALA A 213 16.81 29.81 -0.89
CA ALA A 213 18.23 30.22 -0.89
C ALA A 213 19.12 29.20 -0.18
N THR A 214 18.65 28.61 0.92
CA THR A 214 19.38 27.55 1.63
C THR A 214 19.52 26.31 0.75
N VAL A 215 18.45 25.90 0.05
CA VAL A 215 18.50 24.77 -0.89
C VAL A 215 19.48 25.05 -2.02
N THR A 216 19.47 26.25 -2.61
CA THR A 216 20.43 26.66 -3.65
C THR A 216 21.86 26.61 -3.13
N ASN A 217 22.14 27.20 -1.97
CA ASN A 217 23.49 27.18 -1.38
C ASN A 217 23.98 25.75 -1.06
N ILE A 218 23.09 24.86 -0.63
CA ILE A 218 23.42 23.44 -0.42
C ILE A 218 23.73 22.74 -1.74
N GLN A 219 22.98 23.03 -2.80
CA GLN A 219 23.22 22.48 -4.13
C GLN A 219 24.57 22.94 -4.69
N ASP A 220 24.90 24.23 -4.53
CA ASP A 220 26.17 24.81 -4.97
C ASP A 220 27.35 24.21 -4.18
N ALA A 221 27.24 24.17 -2.84
CA ALA A 221 28.26 23.55 -2.00
C ALA A 221 28.45 22.05 -2.31
N ALA A 222 27.38 21.32 -2.61
CA ALA A 222 27.45 19.93 -3.05
C ALA A 222 28.13 19.79 -4.42
N GLY A 223 27.93 20.76 -5.33
CA GLY A 223 28.61 20.85 -6.61
C GLY A 223 30.11 21.06 -6.45
N GLU A 224 30.51 22.05 -5.64
CA GLU A 224 31.92 22.34 -5.34
C GLU A 224 32.60 21.16 -4.63
N ALA A 225 31.93 20.52 -3.67
CA ALA A 225 32.45 19.34 -3.00
C ALA A 225 32.68 18.18 -3.99
N ARG A 226 31.78 17.97 -4.97
CA ARG A 226 31.98 16.96 -6.02
C ARG A 226 33.19 17.27 -6.91
N LEU A 227 33.40 18.54 -7.25
CA LEU A 227 34.58 18.96 -8.01
C LEU A 227 35.87 18.73 -7.21
N ALA A 228 35.90 19.14 -5.94
CA ALA A 228 37.04 18.92 -5.05
C ALA A 228 37.36 17.42 -4.88
N VAL A 229 36.34 16.57 -4.71
CA VAL A 229 36.52 15.11 -4.66
C VAL A 229 37.04 14.56 -5.98
N THR A 230 36.58 15.09 -7.11
CA THR A 230 37.04 14.68 -8.45
C THR A 230 38.50 15.05 -8.66
N ASP A 231 38.92 16.25 -8.27
CA ASP A 231 40.30 16.69 -8.41
C ASP A 231 41.23 15.99 -7.42
N ALA A 232 40.76 15.72 -6.19
CA ALA A 232 41.48 14.89 -5.25
C ALA A 232 41.71 13.47 -5.80
N ARG A 233 40.68 12.86 -6.43
CA ARG A 233 40.84 11.56 -7.11
C ARG A 233 41.89 11.63 -8.22
N LYS A 234 41.86 12.66 -9.07
CA LYS A 234 42.90 12.83 -10.10
C LYS A 234 44.31 12.94 -9.52
N ILE A 235 44.49 13.64 -8.40
CA ILE A 235 45.79 13.73 -7.74
C ILE A 235 46.23 12.35 -7.24
N VAL A 236 45.34 11.61 -6.59
CA VAL A 236 45.61 10.23 -6.12
C VAL A 236 45.97 9.31 -7.29
N ASP A 237 45.24 9.39 -8.40
CA ASP A 237 45.51 8.60 -9.60
C ASP A 237 46.89 8.93 -10.19
N ARG A 238 47.27 10.22 -10.24
CA ARG A 238 48.60 10.66 -10.68
C ARG A 238 49.71 10.19 -9.76
N ILE A 239 49.49 10.20 -8.44
CA ILE A 239 50.45 9.67 -7.46
C ILE A 239 50.63 8.17 -7.68
N ASN A 240 49.54 7.41 -7.83
CA ASN A 240 49.58 5.97 -8.09
C ASN A 240 50.24 5.63 -9.44
N ALA A 241 50.10 6.51 -10.44
CA ALA A 241 50.78 6.39 -11.73
C ALA A 241 52.27 6.78 -11.69
N GLY A 242 52.80 7.19 -10.52
CA GLY A 242 54.20 7.56 -10.37
C GLY A 242 54.53 8.95 -10.91
N GLU A 243 53.54 9.82 -11.14
CA GLU A 243 53.76 11.19 -11.60
C GLU A 243 54.12 12.14 -10.44
N GLY A 244 54.95 13.15 -10.74
CA GLY A 244 55.43 14.12 -9.74
C GLY A 244 56.50 13.55 -8.81
N SER A 245 57.04 14.39 -7.91
CA SER A 245 58.11 13.98 -6.99
C SER A 245 57.65 12.93 -5.97
N LEU A 246 56.44 13.09 -5.42
CA LEU A 246 55.82 12.14 -4.49
C LEU A 246 55.47 10.81 -5.17
N GLY A 247 54.85 10.84 -6.35
CA GLY A 247 54.56 9.63 -7.11
C GLY A 247 55.85 8.88 -7.46
N LYS A 248 56.88 9.57 -7.97
CA LYS A 248 58.19 8.97 -8.24
C LYS A 248 58.84 8.39 -6.98
N LEU A 249 58.78 9.10 -5.85
CA LEU A 249 59.34 8.63 -4.58
C LEU A 249 58.67 7.33 -4.09
N LEU A 250 57.35 7.23 -4.26
CA LEU A 250 56.58 6.06 -3.84
C LEU A 250 56.68 4.87 -4.81
N THR A 251 56.97 5.11 -6.09
CA THR A 251 56.93 4.09 -7.14
C THR A 251 58.30 3.65 -7.66
N GLN A 252 59.37 4.43 -7.45
CA GLN A 252 60.69 4.10 -7.98
C GLN A 252 61.49 3.20 -7.03
N GLU A 253 61.74 1.96 -7.45
CA GLU A 253 62.62 1.01 -6.76
C GLU A 253 64.06 1.54 -6.63
N SER A 254 64.53 2.37 -7.56
CA SER A 254 65.88 2.93 -7.53
C SER A 254 66.12 3.80 -6.29
N ILE A 255 65.13 4.56 -5.83
CA ILE A 255 65.26 5.39 -4.62
C ILE A 255 65.37 4.49 -3.39
N TYR A 256 64.60 3.40 -3.32
CA TYR A 256 64.75 2.40 -2.26
C TYR A 256 66.16 1.82 -2.24
N ASN A 257 66.69 1.50 -3.43
CA ASN A 257 68.03 0.94 -3.58
C ASN A 257 69.12 1.97 -3.23
N ASP A 258 68.97 3.22 -3.64
CA ASP A 258 69.91 4.31 -3.35
C ASP A 258 69.92 4.66 -1.86
N VAL A 259 68.76 4.63 -1.20
CA VAL A 259 68.63 4.80 0.25
C VAL A 259 69.24 3.61 1.00
N ALA A 260 68.99 2.39 0.54
CA ALA A 260 69.59 1.19 1.13
C ALA A 260 71.11 1.20 0.97
N ALA A 261 71.63 1.57 -0.20
CA ALA A 261 73.06 1.71 -0.46
C ALA A 261 73.69 2.82 0.40
N SER A 262 73.01 3.96 0.52
CA SER A 262 73.46 5.07 1.38
C SER A 262 73.49 4.66 2.86
N ALA A 263 72.48 3.92 3.32
CA ALA A 263 72.44 3.37 4.68
C ALA A 263 73.57 2.34 4.92
N ALA A 264 73.89 1.51 3.91
CA ALA A 264 75.01 0.58 3.98
C ALA A 264 76.36 1.31 4.06
N ASN A 265 76.59 2.32 3.22
CA ASN A 265 77.80 3.14 3.24
C ASN A 265 77.97 3.89 4.57
N LEU A 266 76.88 4.45 5.12
CA LEU A 266 76.90 5.09 6.43
C LEU A 266 77.25 4.10 7.54
N ARG A 267 76.70 2.89 7.49
CA ARG A 267 77.04 1.83 8.45
C ARG A 267 78.53 1.47 8.38
N GLU A 268 79.09 1.33 7.18
CA GLU A 268 80.51 1.05 6.99
C GLU A 268 81.40 2.18 7.55
N ILE A 269 81.02 3.44 7.33
CA ILE A 269 81.73 4.61 7.89
C ILE A 269 81.68 4.56 9.42
N LEU A 270 80.51 4.35 10.00
CA LEU A 270 80.34 4.26 11.45
C LEU A 270 81.15 3.10 12.05
N GLU A 271 81.24 1.98 11.33
CA GLU A 271 82.04 0.83 11.75
C GLU A 271 83.54 1.12 11.70
N LYS A 272 84.04 1.76 10.62
CA LYS A 272 85.44 2.24 10.55
C LYS A 272 85.76 3.22 11.68
N VAL A 273 84.83 4.12 12.00
CA VAL A 273 84.99 5.06 13.12
C VAL A 273 85.05 4.32 14.46
N ASN A 274 84.13 3.38 14.71
CA ASN A 274 84.11 2.59 15.93
C ASN A 274 85.36 1.72 16.10
N GLN A 275 85.88 1.15 15.01
CA GLN A 275 87.10 0.35 15.02
C GLN A 275 88.40 1.19 15.04
N GLY A 276 88.32 2.51 15.27
CA GLY A 276 89.50 3.36 15.40
C GLY A 276 90.23 3.66 14.09
N HIS A 277 89.61 3.42 12.93
CA HIS A 277 90.22 3.66 11.62
C HIS A 277 90.03 5.11 11.15
N GLY A 278 91.04 5.64 10.44
CA GLY A 278 91.06 7.05 10.01
C GLY A 278 91.36 8.03 11.15
N THR A 279 91.50 9.32 10.82
CA THR A 279 91.82 10.36 11.82
C THR A 279 90.70 10.53 12.84
N VAL A 280 89.43 10.45 12.41
CA VAL A 280 88.25 10.54 13.29
C VAL A 280 88.12 9.30 14.18
N GLY A 281 88.27 8.09 13.63
CA GLY A 281 88.21 6.87 14.44
C GLY A 281 89.32 6.81 15.47
N LYS A 282 90.56 7.16 15.08
CA LYS A 282 91.69 7.27 16.02
C LYS A 282 91.41 8.32 17.09
N LEU A 283 90.93 9.51 16.70
CA LEU A 283 90.60 10.57 17.65
C LEU A 283 89.53 10.15 18.67
N ILE A 284 88.51 9.40 18.23
CA ILE A 284 87.41 8.95 19.09
C ILE A 284 87.85 7.79 20.02
N ASN A 285 88.75 6.91 19.57
CA ASN A 285 89.18 5.73 20.33
C ASN A 285 90.54 5.87 21.05
N ASP A 286 91.20 7.03 20.97
CA ASP A 286 92.53 7.22 21.56
C ASP A 286 92.45 7.74 23.02
N ASP A 287 92.60 6.80 23.95
CA ASP A 287 92.71 7.07 25.40
C ASP A 287 93.92 7.94 25.78
N THR A 288 94.93 8.05 24.91
CA THR A 288 96.13 8.87 25.17
C THR A 288 95.89 10.34 24.87
N LEU A 289 95.01 10.69 23.94
CA LEU A 289 94.66 12.09 23.70
C LEU A 289 93.97 12.70 24.91
N PHE A 290 93.04 11.98 25.54
CA PHE A 290 92.42 12.44 26.79
C PHE A 290 93.45 12.60 27.91
N ARG A 291 94.39 11.66 28.03
CA ARG A 291 95.49 11.74 29.00
C ARG A 291 96.45 12.90 28.70
N ASN A 292 96.84 13.10 27.45
CA ASN A 292 97.73 14.17 27.03
C ASN A 292 97.06 15.54 27.17
N ALA A 293 95.76 15.64 26.87
CA ALA A 293 94.97 16.85 27.13
C ALA A 293 94.90 17.15 28.62
N LYS A 294 94.65 16.14 29.47
CA LYS A 294 94.68 16.29 30.94
C LYS A 294 96.06 16.72 31.46
N VAL A 295 97.13 16.11 30.97
CA VAL A 295 98.51 16.48 31.35
C VAL A 295 98.85 17.89 30.86
N THR A 296 98.39 18.28 29.66
CA THR A 296 98.57 19.63 29.12
C THR A 296 97.83 20.65 29.97
N LEU A 297 96.56 20.38 30.33
CA LEU A 297 95.80 21.21 31.25
C LEU A 297 96.49 21.31 32.62
N GLN A 298 96.98 20.20 33.18
CA GLN A 298 97.74 20.23 34.44
C GLN A 298 99.04 21.04 34.36
N LYS A 299 99.73 21.02 33.21
CA LYS A 299 100.93 21.85 32.99
C LYS A 299 100.57 23.32 32.84
N VAL A 300 99.46 23.64 32.17
CA VAL A 300 98.94 25.01 32.06
C VAL A 300 98.52 25.53 33.43
N ASP A 301 97.81 24.74 34.23
CA ASP A 301 97.42 25.10 35.61
C ASP A 301 98.66 25.41 36.47
N LYS A 302 99.67 24.52 36.46
CA LYS A 302 100.94 24.76 37.18
C LYS A 302 101.73 25.96 36.67
N ALA A 303 101.72 26.23 35.37
CA ALA A 303 102.34 27.42 34.82
C ALA A 303 101.60 28.69 35.26
N THR A 304 100.29 28.61 35.44
CA THR A 304 99.46 29.73 35.92
C THR A 304 99.66 29.97 37.42
N GLU A 305 99.77 28.92 38.25
CA GLU A 305 100.17 29.04 39.66
C GLU A 305 101.57 29.67 39.81
N GLY A 306 102.53 29.29 38.96
CA GLY A 306 103.87 29.89 38.95
C GLY A 306 103.88 31.37 38.53
N LEU A 307 102.87 31.83 37.79
CA LEU A 307 102.68 33.23 37.43
C LEU A 307 101.96 34.04 38.53
N GLU A 308 101.28 33.36 39.47
CA GLU A 308 100.67 34.00 40.64
C GLU A 308 101.69 34.22 41.78
N ASP A 309 102.71 33.35 41.88
CA ASP A 309 103.71 33.34 42.97
C ASP A 309 104.99 34.18 42.67
N GLN A 310 105.08 34.84 41.50
CA GLN A 310 106.14 35.81 41.19
C GLN A 310 105.54 37.17 40.85
N GLY A 311 105.73 38.12 41.77
CA GLY A 311 105.32 39.52 41.59
C GLY A 311 105.90 40.16 40.31
N PRO A 312 105.26 41.24 39.81
CA PRO A 312 105.39 41.68 38.42
C PRO A 312 106.67 42.47 38.16
N LEU A 313 107.85 41.83 38.10
CA LEU A 313 109.08 42.48 37.62
C LEU A 313 110.07 41.45 37.04
N SER A 314 109.98 41.14 35.74
CA SER A 314 111.15 40.85 34.85
C SER A 314 110.82 40.28 33.46
N VAL A 315 109.63 40.48 32.88
CA VAL A 315 109.34 39.99 31.51
C VAL A 315 109.67 41.08 30.48
N LEU A 316 110.96 41.33 30.25
CA LEU A 316 111.41 42.22 29.17
C LEU A 316 112.59 41.70 28.35
N GLY A 317 112.78 40.38 28.27
CA GLY A 317 113.81 39.85 27.39
C GLY A 317 113.66 38.36 27.15
N ILE A 318 112.79 37.98 26.23
CA ILE A 318 112.94 36.91 25.23
C ILE A 318 111.84 37.16 24.20
N ALA A 319 112.11 38.11 23.30
CA ALA A 319 111.59 38.09 21.95
C ALA A 319 112.84 38.31 21.08
N VAL A 320 112.93 37.57 19.98
CA VAL A 320 114.06 37.47 19.03
C VAL A 320 114.95 36.26 19.30
N GLY A 321 114.54 35.12 18.72
CA GLY A 321 115.38 33.93 18.70
C GLY A 321 114.74 32.62 18.22
N SER A 322 113.70 32.63 17.37
CA SER A 322 113.32 31.44 16.59
C SER A 322 112.23 31.77 15.55
N LEU A 323 112.63 32.47 14.49
CA LEU A 323 112.04 32.30 13.17
C LEU A 323 113.11 31.62 12.32
N PHE A 324 113.30 30.32 12.53
CA PHE A 324 113.81 29.31 11.61
C PHE A 324 113.35 27.95 12.12
#